data_AF-A0A0L7LIW7-F1
#
_entry.id   AF-A0A0L7LIW7-F1
#
_cell.length_a   1.000
_cell.length_b   1.000
_cell.length_c   1.000
_cell.angle_alpha   90.00
_cell.angle_beta   90.00
_cell.angle_gamma   90.00
#
_symmetry.space_group_name_H-M   'P 1'
#
loop_
_entity.id
_entity.type
_entity.pdbx_description
1 polymer ?
#
loop_
_entity_poly.entity_id
_entity_poly.type
_entity_poly.pdbx_seq_one_letter_code
_entity_poly.pdbx_strand_id
1 'polypeptide(L)'
;MQHPDFPESKKPWTNYTSCVDVEDLSFRSDVNSIYVIGYSISVAALLLSLLIFMFFRSLQCTRIRIHMHLFSSFALNNILWIVWYKIVVNEVTVVQENKEWCQVLHLVTNYFMVTSYFWMFCEGLHLHIALVVVSI
;
A
#
# COMPACT_ATOMS: atom_id res chain seq x y z
N MET A 1 -15.98 38.43 12.51
CA MET A 1 -14.96 38.24 13.57
C MET A 1 -13.62 38.67 12.96
N GLN A 2 -13.07 39.74 13.51
CA GLN A 2 -11.85 40.41 13.08
C GLN A 2 -10.63 39.56 13.50
N HIS A 3 -9.65 39.34 12.63
CA HIS A 3 -8.31 38.99 13.07
C HIS A 3 -7.28 40.00 12.53
N PRO A 4 -6.27 40.33 13.36
CA PRO A 4 -5.52 41.58 13.29
C PRO A 4 -4.27 41.45 12.40
N ASP A 5 -3.75 42.63 12.06
CA ASP A 5 -2.60 42.87 11.21
C ASP A 5 -1.34 42.09 11.63
N PHE A 6 -0.70 41.42 10.67
CA PHE A 6 0.68 40.93 10.78
C PHE A 6 1.64 41.97 10.17
N PRO A 7 2.49 42.65 10.95
CA PRO A 7 3.35 43.72 10.45
C PRO A 7 4.71 43.22 9.91
N GLU A 8 4.78 42.02 9.30
CA GLU A 8 6.05 41.42 8.82
C GLU A 8 5.96 40.78 7.42
N SER A 9 4.77 40.75 6.81
CA SER A 9 4.55 40.05 5.53
C SER A 9 4.23 41.05 4.40
N LYS A 10 5.18 41.29 3.48
CA LYS A 10 4.96 42.05 2.23
C LYS A 10 4.04 41.33 1.20
N LYS A 11 3.24 40.36 1.64
CA LYS A 11 2.33 39.58 0.76
C LYS A 11 0.90 40.13 0.86
N PRO A 12 0.17 40.25 -0.27
CA PRO A 12 -1.23 40.68 -0.23
C PRO A 12 -2.09 39.67 0.52
N TRP A 13 -3.01 40.16 1.35
CA TRP A 13 -3.99 39.32 2.03
C TRP A 13 -4.89 38.65 1.00
N THR A 14 -5.02 37.32 1.07
CA THR A 14 -5.95 36.54 0.26
C THR A 14 -6.60 35.47 1.15
N ASN A 15 -7.93 35.38 1.08
CA ASN A 15 -8.70 34.39 1.82
C ASN A 15 -9.01 33.20 0.90
N TYR A 16 -8.34 32.08 1.14
CA TYR A 16 -8.54 30.83 0.41
C TYR A 16 -9.46 29.84 1.14
N THR A 17 -10.08 30.23 2.26
CA THR A 17 -10.91 29.33 3.07
C THR A 17 -12.12 28.78 2.30
N SER A 18 -12.65 29.52 1.31
CA SER A 18 -13.70 29.02 0.41
C SER A 18 -13.19 28.18 -0.77
N CYS A 19 -11.89 28.19 -1.05
CA CYS A 19 -11.28 27.40 -2.13
C CYS A 19 -10.83 26.01 -1.67
N VAL A 20 -10.64 25.85 -0.36
CA VAL A 20 -10.14 24.63 0.26
C VAL A 20 -11.29 23.97 1.01
N ASP A 21 -11.77 22.84 0.49
CA ASP A 21 -12.73 22.00 1.19
C ASP A 21 -12.01 21.28 2.35
N VAL A 22 -12.22 21.80 3.56
CA VAL A 22 -11.62 21.27 4.80
C VAL A 22 -12.21 19.92 5.19
N GLU A 23 -13.44 19.62 4.79
CA GLU A 23 -14.12 18.35 5.07
C GLU A 23 -13.48 17.24 4.21
N ASP A 24 -13.29 17.50 2.92
CA ASP A 24 -12.55 16.61 2.00
C ASP A 24 -11.11 16.34 2.46
N LEU A 25 -10.40 17.36 2.96
CA LEU A 25 -9.04 17.21 3.47
C LEU A 25 -8.99 16.33 4.72
N SER A 26 -9.91 16.53 5.66
CA SER A 26 -10.00 15.68 6.86
C SER A 26 -10.32 14.23 6.51
N PHE A 27 -11.28 14.01 5.61
CA PHE A 27 -11.64 12.68 5.14
C PHE A 27 -10.46 11.96 4.48
N ARG A 28 -9.69 12.65 3.61
CA ARG A 28 -8.49 12.07 2.99
C ARG A 28 -7.42 11.69 4.00
N SER A 29 -7.21 12.51 5.02
CA SER A 29 -6.26 12.22 6.10
C SER A 29 -6.68 10.98 6.89
N ASP A 30 -7.96 10.88 7.25
CA ASP A 30 -8.49 9.74 8.00
C ASP A 30 -8.41 8.45 7.18
N VAL A 31 -8.81 8.50 5.92
CA VAL A 31 -8.71 7.38 4.98
C VAL A 31 -7.27 6.91 4.84
N ASN A 32 -6.32 7.83 4.68
CA ASN A 32 -4.89 7.50 4.64
C ASN A 32 -4.42 6.79 5.92
N SER A 33 -4.84 7.27 7.08
CA SER A 33 -4.50 6.65 8.37
C SER A 33 -5.03 5.23 8.47
N ILE A 34 -6.29 5.01 8.07
CA ILE A 34 -6.92 3.68 8.04
C ILE A 34 -6.15 2.73 7.12
N TYR A 35 -5.77 3.17 5.91
CA TYR A 35 -4.97 2.36 4.99
C TYR A 35 -3.63 1.97 5.60
N VAL A 36 -2.88 2.91 6.18
CA VAL A 36 -1.57 2.64 6.80
C VAL A 36 -1.68 1.63 7.94
N ILE A 37 -2.69 1.77 8.80
CA ILE A 37 -2.93 0.84 9.91
C ILE A 37 -3.31 -0.55 9.36
N GLY A 38 -4.24 -0.62 8.42
CA GLY A 38 -4.70 -1.86 7.81
C GLY A 38 -3.59 -2.64 7.12
N TYR A 39 -2.76 -1.96 6.33
CA TYR A 39 -1.60 -2.59 5.68
C TYR A 39 -0.56 -3.05 6.69
N SER A 40 -0.33 -2.30 7.77
CA SER A 40 0.62 -2.70 8.82
C SER A 40 0.19 -3.99 9.54
N ILE A 41 -1.10 -4.10 9.89
CA ILE A 41 -1.67 -5.30 10.50
C ILE A 41 -1.58 -6.49 9.52
N SER A 42 -1.90 -6.26 8.25
CA SER A 42 -1.82 -7.28 7.21
C SER A 42 -0.40 -7.82 7.04
N VAL A 43 0.61 -6.95 6.98
CA VAL A 43 2.02 -7.35 6.91
C VAL A 43 2.42 -8.16 8.13
N ALA A 44 2.03 -7.75 9.34
CA ALA A 44 2.36 -8.49 10.55
C ALA A 44 1.77 -9.92 10.53
N ALA A 45 0.52 -10.07 10.11
CA ALA A 45 -0.13 -11.38 9.97
C ALA A 45 0.54 -12.25 8.88
N LEU A 46 0.90 -11.67 7.75
CA LEU A 46 1.60 -12.37 6.66
C LEU A 46 2.99 -12.84 7.08
N LEU A 47 3.74 -11.99 7.79
CA LEU A 47 5.06 -12.35 8.32
C LEU A 47 4.94 -13.48 9.34
N LEU A 48 3.97 -13.42 10.24
CA LEU A 48 3.71 -14.51 11.19
C LEU A 48 3.39 -15.83 10.47
N SER A 49 2.54 -15.78 9.46
CA SER A 49 2.21 -16.92 8.60
C SER A 49 3.45 -17.50 7.92
N LEU A 50 4.27 -16.66 7.28
CA LEU A 50 5.54 -17.05 6.66
C LEU A 50 6.51 -17.68 7.68
N LEU A 51 6.63 -17.11 8.87
CA LEU A 51 7.49 -17.64 9.93
C LEU A 51 7.05 -19.04 10.36
N ILE A 52 5.75 -19.27 10.54
CA ILE A 52 5.22 -20.60 10.89
C ILE A 52 5.56 -21.61 9.79
N PHE A 53 5.31 -21.27 8.52
CA PHE A 53 5.61 -22.17 7.40
C PHE A 53 7.10 -22.43 7.21
N MET A 54 7.96 -21.46 7.51
CA MET A 54 9.42 -21.63 7.48
C MET A 54 9.92 -22.51 8.63
N PHE A 55 9.34 -22.36 9.84
CA PHE A 55 9.71 -23.15 11.02
C PHE A 55 9.38 -24.64 10.84
N PHE A 56 8.20 -24.96 10.32
CA PHE A 56 7.80 -26.33 10.04
C PHE A 56 8.30 -26.79 8.66
N ARG A 57 9.63 -26.90 8.51
CA ARG A 57 10.28 -27.40 7.28
C ARG A 57 9.75 -28.76 6.82
N SER A 58 9.25 -29.58 7.76
CA SER A 58 8.61 -30.88 7.49
C SER A 58 7.34 -30.79 6.64
N LEU A 59 6.61 -29.66 6.69
CA LEU A 59 5.37 -29.46 5.93
C LEU A 59 5.62 -28.90 4.51
N GLN A 60 6.86 -28.69 4.07
CA GLN A 60 7.18 -28.04 2.79
C GLN A 60 6.88 -28.91 1.55
N CYS A 61 5.61 -29.10 1.25
CA CYS A 61 5.11 -29.68 0.00
C CYS A 61 5.11 -28.63 -1.13
N THR A 62 4.97 -29.08 -2.39
CA THR A 62 4.84 -28.22 -3.58
C THR A 62 3.77 -27.13 -3.41
N ARG A 63 2.62 -27.47 -2.79
CA ARG A 63 1.53 -26.53 -2.46
C ARG A 63 1.98 -25.40 -1.54
N ILE A 64 2.73 -25.72 -0.47
CA ILE A 64 3.14 -24.74 0.54
C ILE A 64 4.19 -23.77 -0.02
N ARG A 65 5.02 -24.21 -0.97
CA ARG A 65 5.92 -23.27 -1.69
C ARG A 65 5.15 -22.24 -2.51
N ILE A 66 4.05 -22.63 -3.18
CA ILE A 66 3.22 -21.69 -3.96
C ILE A 66 2.60 -20.64 -3.04
N HIS A 67 2.04 -21.08 -1.90
CA HIS A 67 1.54 -20.15 -0.87
C HIS A 67 2.63 -19.22 -0.32
N MET A 68 3.85 -19.72 -0.12
CA MET A 68 4.96 -18.89 0.35
C MET A 68 5.29 -17.75 -0.63
N HIS A 69 5.28 -18.02 -1.95
CA HIS A 69 5.47 -16.99 -2.97
C HIS A 69 4.31 -15.99 -3.01
N LEU A 70 3.06 -16.46 -2.86
CA LEU A 70 1.88 -15.60 -2.77
C LEU A 70 1.95 -14.66 -1.57
N PHE A 71 2.18 -15.19 -0.37
CA PHE A 71 2.26 -14.39 0.85
C PHE A 71 3.44 -13.42 0.82
N SER A 72 4.56 -13.82 0.21
CA SER A 72 5.71 -12.92 0.00
C SER A 72 5.36 -11.78 -0.97
N SER A 73 4.68 -12.06 -2.09
CA SER A 73 4.22 -11.04 -3.03
C SER A 73 3.27 -10.04 -2.34
N PHE A 74 2.34 -10.56 -1.55
CA PHE A 74 1.38 -9.74 -0.81
C PHE A 74 2.10 -8.88 0.23
N ALA A 75 3.03 -9.45 1.00
CA ALA A 75 3.82 -8.70 1.98
C ALA A 75 4.62 -7.56 1.32
N LEU A 76 5.33 -7.83 0.22
CA LEU A 76 6.06 -6.81 -0.54
C LEU A 76 5.15 -5.72 -1.10
N ASN A 77 3.99 -6.10 -1.64
CA ASN A 77 3.01 -5.13 -2.12
C ASN A 77 2.49 -4.20 -1.01
N ASN A 78 2.15 -4.77 0.15
CA ASN A 78 1.68 -3.99 1.30
C ASN A 78 2.78 -3.03 1.80
N ILE A 79 4.04 -3.50 1.88
CA ILE A 79 5.18 -2.66 2.25
C ILE A 79 5.36 -1.51 1.27
N LEU A 80 5.29 -1.75 -0.04
CA LEU A 80 5.41 -0.71 -1.07
C LEU A 80 4.30 0.33 -0.97
N TRP A 81 3.06 -0.10 -0.73
CA TRP A 81 1.94 0.81 -0.47
C TRP A 81 2.16 1.65 0.79
N ILE A 82 2.63 1.06 1.89
CA ILE A 82 2.97 1.82 3.11
C ILE A 82 4.05 2.86 2.80
N VAL A 83 5.10 2.50 2.06
CA VAL A 83 6.17 3.42 1.66
C VAL A 83 5.61 4.54 0.78
N TRP A 84 4.72 4.22 -0.17
CA TRP A 84 4.05 5.21 -1.01
C TRP A 84 3.20 6.19 -0.18
N TYR A 85 2.35 5.70 0.72
CA TYR A 85 1.54 6.55 1.59
C TYR A 85 2.39 7.41 2.55
N LYS A 86 3.49 6.87 3.08
CA LYS A 86 4.36 7.61 4.01
C LYS A 86 5.22 8.66 3.31
N ILE A 87 5.76 8.37 2.14
CA ILE A 87 6.72 9.24 1.44
C ILE A 87 6.01 10.19 0.48
N VAL A 88 5.02 9.72 -0.26
CA VAL A 88 4.41 10.50 -1.36
C VAL A 88 3.16 11.25 -0.89
N VAL A 89 2.30 10.61 -0.10
CA VAL A 89 1.04 11.24 0.35
C VAL A 89 1.28 12.21 1.51
N ASN A 90 2.27 11.95 2.37
CA ASN A 90 2.58 12.84 3.50
C ASN A 90 3.38 14.09 3.05
N GLU A 91 4.26 13.96 2.06
CA GLU A 91 5.12 15.05 1.58
C GLU A 91 4.67 15.52 0.18
N VAL A 92 3.66 16.39 0.14
CA VAL A 92 3.10 16.97 -1.11
C VAL A 92 4.16 17.70 -1.95
N THR A 93 5.24 18.15 -1.31
CA THR A 93 6.39 18.82 -1.94
C THR A 93 7.17 17.90 -2.88
N VAL A 94 7.25 16.59 -2.58
CA VAL A 94 8.00 15.61 -3.38
C VAL A 94 7.32 15.35 -4.73
N VAL A 95 5.98 15.44 -4.76
CA VAL A 95 5.19 15.35 -6.01
C VAL A 95 5.42 16.58 -6.87
N GLN A 96 5.52 17.77 -6.27
CA GLN A 96 5.75 19.02 -7.02
C GLN A 96 7.17 19.12 -7.58
N GLU A 97 8.17 18.56 -6.91
CA GLU A 97 9.55 18.56 -7.37
C GLU A 97 9.83 17.59 -8.54
N ASN A 98 8.86 16.76 -8.96
CA ASN A 98 8.97 15.85 -10.11
C ASN A 98 10.26 15.01 -10.13
N LYS A 99 10.68 14.49 -8.96
CA LYS A 99 11.90 13.67 -8.87
C LYS A 99 11.70 12.30 -9.53
N GLU A 100 12.71 11.86 -10.27
CA GLU A 100 12.71 10.59 -11.01
C GLU A 100 12.41 9.37 -10.11
N TRP A 101 12.88 9.41 -8.86
CA TRP A 101 12.61 8.39 -7.85
C TRP A 101 11.12 8.19 -7.53
N CYS A 102 10.30 9.24 -7.59
CA CYS A 102 8.86 9.15 -7.33
C CYS A 102 8.16 8.35 -8.44
N GLN A 103 8.51 8.62 -9.70
CA GLN A 103 7.98 7.89 -10.85
C GLN A 103 8.39 6.41 -10.82
N VAL A 104 9.65 6.11 -10.49
CA VAL A 104 10.12 4.73 -10.33
C VAL A 104 9.36 4.03 -9.21
N LEU A 105 9.18 4.68 -8.06
CA LEU A 105 8.42 4.14 -6.94
C LEU A 105 6.98 3.82 -7.35
N HIS A 106 6.32 4.71 -8.10
CA HIS A 106 4.96 4.49 -8.60
C HIS A 106 4.87 3.26 -9.50
N LEU A 107 5.79 3.15 -10.46
CA LEU A 107 5.87 2.01 -11.37
C LEU A 107 6.10 0.70 -10.60
N VAL A 108 7.02 0.71 -9.64
CA VAL A 108 7.34 -0.45 -8.80
C VAL A 108 6.12 -0.87 -7.97
N THR A 109 5.45 0.07 -7.30
CA THR A 109 4.23 -0.23 -6.51
C THR A 109 3.15 -0.86 -7.37
N ASN A 110 2.89 -0.31 -8.56
CA ASN A 110 1.91 -0.87 -9.50
C ASN A 110 2.32 -2.24 -10.03
N TYR A 111 3.60 -2.46 -10.33
CA TYR A 111 4.10 -3.75 -10.78
C TYR A 111 3.90 -4.85 -9.72
N PHE A 112 4.20 -4.56 -8.46
CA PHE A 112 3.98 -5.51 -7.36
C PHE A 112 2.50 -5.75 -7.08
N MET A 113 1.63 -4.78 -7.34
CA MET A 113 0.18 -4.94 -7.25
C MET A 113 -0.32 -5.96 -8.29
N VAL A 114 0.05 -5.78 -9.56
CA VAL A 114 -0.30 -6.71 -10.65
C VAL A 114 0.28 -8.10 -10.38
N THR A 115 1.52 -8.17 -9.93
CA THR A 115 2.18 -9.45 -9.59
C THR A 115 1.41 -10.18 -8.49
N SER A 116 0.91 -9.48 -7.48
CA SER A 116 0.15 -10.09 -6.38
C SER A 116 -1.20 -10.64 -6.85
N TYR A 117 -1.89 -9.94 -7.75
CA TYR A 117 -3.11 -10.45 -8.38
C TYR A 117 -2.84 -11.66 -9.27
N PHE A 118 -1.74 -11.64 -10.01
CA PHE A 118 -1.33 -12.78 -10.84
C PHE A 118 -1.05 -14.01 -10.00
N TRP A 119 -0.36 -13.87 -8.87
CA TRP A 119 -0.13 -14.99 -7.94
C TRP A 119 -1.43 -15.54 -7.35
N MET A 120 -2.38 -14.68 -6.98
CA MET A 120 -3.70 -15.10 -6.51
C MET A 120 -4.46 -15.87 -7.60
N PHE A 121 -4.35 -15.42 -8.86
CA PHE A 121 -4.91 -16.12 -10.01
C PHE A 121 -4.26 -17.49 -10.22
N CYS A 122 -2.92 -17.58 -10.16
CA CYS A 122 -2.19 -18.84 -10.29
C CYS A 122 -2.56 -19.84 -9.20
N GLU A 123 -2.74 -19.37 -7.96
CA GLU A 123 -3.21 -20.22 -6.86
C GLU A 123 -4.62 -20.76 -7.13
N GLY A 124 -5.54 -19.89 -7.57
CA GLY A 124 -6.91 -20.29 -7.94
C GLY A 124 -6.94 -21.30 -9.08
N LEU A 125 -6.12 -21.10 -10.12
CA LEU A 125 -5.98 -22.04 -11.23
C LEU A 125 -5.38 -23.38 -10.77
N HIS A 126 -4.37 -23.35 -9.90
CA HIS A 126 -3.77 -24.55 -9.33
C HIS A 126 -4.81 -25.37 -8.56
N LEU A 127 -5.63 -24.72 -7.75
CA LEU A 127 -6.69 -25.36 -6.97
C LEU A 127 -7.79 -25.93 -7.89
N HIS A 128 -8.19 -25.18 -8.92
CA HIS A 128 -9.18 -25.66 -9.90
C HIS A 128 -8.68 -26.89 -10.66
N ILE A 129 -7.44 -26.87 -11.18
CA ILE A 129 -6.86 -28.02 -11.90
C ILE A 129 -6.77 -29.23 -10.97
N ALA A 130 -6.31 -29.05 -9.72
CA ALA A 130 -6.23 -30.14 -8.76
C ALA A 130 -7.60 -30.77 -8.49
N LEU A 131 -8.66 -29.96 -8.35
CA LEU A 131 -10.03 -30.46 -8.16
C LEU A 131 -10.51 -31.24 -9.38
N VAL A 132 -10.34 -30.71 -10.60
CA VAL A 132 -10.80 -31.37 -11.82
C VAL A 132 -10.07 -32.68 -12.05
N VAL A 133 -8.75 -32.72 -11.86
CA VAL A 133 -7.92 -33.93 -12.07
C VAL A 133 -8.17 -34.99 -11.00
N VAL A 134 -8.45 -34.61 -9.75
CA VAL A 134 -8.76 -35.57 -8.68
C VAL A 134 -10.20 -36.10 -8.79
N SER A 135 -11.11 -35.33 -9.40
CA SER A 135 -12.52 -35.69 -9.55
C SER A 135 -12.82 -36.46 -10.85
N ILE A 136 -11.81 -36.67 -11.69
CA ILE A 136 -11.83 -37.48 -12.92
C ILE A 136 -11.03 -38.76 -12.68
#